data_AF-A0A2E4ZUV3-F1
#
_entry.id   AF-A0A2E4ZUV3-F1
#
_cell.length_a   1.000
_cell.length_b   1.000
_cell.length_c   1.000
_cell.angle_alpha   90.00
_cell.angle_beta   90.00
_cell.angle_gamma   90.00
#
_symmetry.space_group_name_H-M   'P 1'
#
loop_
_entity.id
_entity.type
_entity.pdbx_description
1 polymer ?
#
loop_
_entity_poly.entity_id
_entity_poly.type
_entity_poly.pdbx_seq_one_letter_code
_entity_poly.pdbx_strand_id
1 'polypeptide(L)'
;MPHLRRHQGRLDLPRQWQANCHVGTGNPKNDHLEPIATQLLAERGSCSRNAFGSRGWRRVFLRWMDGNLPRIPAPCIGTGNQERQATGMKTRTLALFLLAGPPFVHAEDWPTYRHDNRRSGVSEEQLPAQLKEAWVYKSPIPPQTAWSGPAKWDAYSGNKDLQSMRNFDPAFFVTSVGKDVYFGSSVDNAVHCLDAETGKERWAFFTDSAVRLPPTATNGKLYFGSDDGYAYCIDAKSAKEIWRYRPIPDKRHTPSNGKLISLWPCRTGVLVEGGNAYFGASMLPWEASYLCAVDAETGKPEGDGSFQTRQTEVTLQGALLASSDSLYAPQGRASPLVFEKITGKRRGSIPEAGGTYCLLTEGDQLISGPNNQKAKDQVLRVADGGNRSHLLSFQGTNRMLVNKRFAYLHQGENLTALDRVPYVALQNEKRQLLSKQAKIGKQLKSRKNDEALKAQHAEIGKRVKEITSLLARFFKWKIQCVHPIGFAMGGNTLYVGGDGIVLAYDASNGEKKWSAKIAGKGYGLVISNGRLLVSTDKGYIHCFQ
;
A
#
# COMPACT_ATOMS: atom_id res chain seq x y z
N MET A 1 16.27 69.65 -0.98
CA MET A 1 15.72 68.53 -0.16
C MET A 1 14.73 67.76 -1.03
N PRO A 2 15.01 66.49 -1.39
CA PRO A 2 14.28 65.82 -2.46
C PRO A 2 13.13 64.95 -1.93
N HIS A 3 12.04 64.97 -2.72
CA HIS A 3 10.85 64.14 -2.55
C HIS A 3 11.01 62.75 -3.18
N LEU A 4 10.45 61.77 -2.45
CA LEU A 4 10.07 60.39 -2.76
C LEU A 4 9.99 60.00 -4.25
N ARG A 5 10.81 59.01 -4.65
CA ARG A 5 10.65 58.24 -5.89
C ARG A 5 9.71 57.06 -5.67
N ARG A 6 8.69 56.96 -6.52
CA ARG A 6 7.92 55.74 -6.81
C ARG A 6 8.80 54.77 -7.60
N HIS A 7 8.95 53.53 -7.10
CA HIS A 7 9.44 52.42 -7.92
C HIS A 7 8.25 51.74 -8.61
N GLN A 8 8.14 51.95 -9.93
CA GLN A 8 7.45 51.02 -10.83
C GLN A 8 8.45 49.94 -11.22
N GLY A 9 8.22 48.71 -10.76
CA GLY A 9 8.88 47.52 -11.28
C GLY A 9 7.89 46.74 -12.14
N ARG A 10 8.10 46.77 -13.46
CA ARG A 10 7.46 45.85 -14.42
C ARG A 10 7.86 44.41 -14.06
N LEU A 11 6.87 43.56 -13.84
CA LEU A 11 7.03 42.11 -13.97
C LEU A 11 6.62 41.76 -15.41
N ASP A 12 7.62 41.53 -16.24
CA ASP A 12 7.45 41.00 -17.59
C ASP A 12 6.95 39.55 -17.50
N LEU A 13 5.67 39.35 -17.82
CA LEU A 13 5.10 38.04 -18.11
C LEU A 13 5.42 37.69 -19.57
N PRO A 14 5.99 36.51 -19.89
CA PRO A 14 6.08 36.06 -21.26
C PRO A 14 4.67 35.81 -21.83
N ARG A 15 4.25 36.64 -22.78
CA ARG A 15 3.12 36.38 -23.68
C ARG A 15 3.55 35.35 -24.72
N GLN A 16 3.09 34.12 -24.55
CA GLN A 16 2.86 33.08 -25.55
C GLN A 16 2.16 31.98 -24.73
N TRP A 17 0.89 31.66 -24.90
CA TRP A 17 0.32 30.96 -26.04
C TRP A 17 -1.21 31.18 -26.08
N GLN A 18 -1.71 31.67 -27.21
CA GLN A 18 -3.07 31.39 -27.66
C GLN A 18 -3.03 30.12 -28.53
N ALA A 19 -4.01 29.24 -28.30
CA ALA A 19 -4.50 28.17 -29.17
C ALA A 19 -3.54 27.06 -29.66
N ASN A 20 -3.78 25.84 -29.18
CA ASN A 20 -4.04 24.69 -30.06
C ASN A 20 -4.74 23.56 -29.28
N CYS A 21 -6.03 23.76 -29.01
CA CYS A 21 -6.95 22.64 -28.84
C CYS A 21 -7.30 22.12 -30.24
N HIS A 22 -6.51 21.17 -30.77
CA HIS A 22 -6.96 20.37 -31.90
C HIS A 22 -7.91 19.30 -31.38
N VAL A 23 -9.19 19.67 -31.30
CA VAL A 23 -10.30 18.72 -31.42
C VAL A 23 -10.34 18.35 -32.89
N GLY A 24 -10.13 17.07 -33.22
CA GLY A 24 -10.31 16.57 -34.56
C GLY A 24 -11.79 16.64 -34.94
N THR A 25 -12.20 17.74 -35.57
CA THR A 25 -13.50 17.89 -36.22
C THR A 25 -13.35 17.46 -37.68
N GLY A 26 -13.85 16.26 -38.00
CA GLY A 26 -14.27 15.94 -39.35
C GLY A 26 -15.57 16.69 -39.65
N ASN A 27 -15.61 17.45 -40.74
CA ASN A 27 -16.76 18.26 -41.19
C ASN A 27 -17.77 17.38 -41.99
N PRO A 28 -18.99 17.85 -42.32
CA PRO A 28 -20.24 17.20 -41.89
C PRO A 28 -21.13 16.80 -43.08
N LYS A 29 -22.17 16.00 -42.85
CA LYS A 29 -23.41 16.08 -43.66
C LYS A 29 -24.61 15.81 -42.76
N ASN A 30 -25.51 16.79 -42.77
CA ASN A 30 -26.94 16.75 -42.44
C ASN A 30 -27.35 16.01 -41.16
N ASP A 31 -27.86 16.75 -40.17
CA ASP A 31 -29.31 16.84 -39.99
C ASP A 31 -29.68 17.89 -38.92
N HIS A 32 -30.87 18.43 -39.11
CA HIS A 32 -31.53 19.50 -38.37
C HIS A 32 -31.72 19.20 -36.88
N LEU A 33 -31.67 20.25 -36.03
CA LEU A 33 -32.75 20.65 -35.08
C LEU A 33 -32.30 21.82 -34.17
N GLU A 34 -33.27 22.70 -33.89
CA GLU A 34 -33.17 24.03 -33.26
C GLU A 34 -32.87 24.06 -31.74
N PRO A 35 -32.49 25.23 -31.17
CA PRO A 35 -32.22 25.41 -29.75
C PRO A 35 -33.42 25.98 -28.97
N ILE A 36 -33.68 25.46 -27.76
CA ILE A 36 -34.58 26.11 -26.77
C ILE A 36 -33.74 26.76 -25.67
N ALA A 37 -34.07 28.03 -25.43
CA ALA A 37 -33.43 28.97 -24.52
C ALA A 37 -34.05 28.95 -23.10
N THR A 38 -33.19 29.25 -22.12
CA THR A 38 -33.32 30.22 -21.01
C THR A 38 -34.68 30.46 -20.32
N GLN A 39 -34.75 30.22 -19.00
CA GLN A 39 -35.32 31.08 -17.91
C GLN A 39 -35.33 30.26 -16.60
N LEU A 40 -34.93 30.72 -15.40
CA LEU A 40 -35.42 31.87 -14.63
C LEU A 40 -34.41 32.30 -13.55
N LEU A 41 -34.33 33.62 -13.34
CA LEU A 41 -33.71 34.30 -12.21
C LEU A 41 -34.81 35.01 -11.39
N ALA A 42 -34.54 35.14 -10.09
CA ALA A 42 -34.97 36.19 -9.15
C ALA A 42 -36.32 36.09 -8.41
N GLU A 43 -36.22 36.11 -7.07
CA GLU A 43 -36.83 37.08 -6.12
C GLU A 43 -36.15 36.87 -4.74
N ARG A 44 -35.21 37.73 -4.31
CA ARG A 44 -35.32 38.97 -3.49
C ARG A 44 -36.04 38.82 -2.13
N GLY A 45 -35.32 39.21 -1.07
CA GLY A 45 -35.91 39.49 0.24
C GLY A 45 -34.87 39.77 1.34
N SER A 46 -34.32 40.99 1.34
CA SER A 46 -33.41 41.54 2.35
C SER A 46 -34.12 41.88 3.68
N CYS A 47 -33.44 41.77 4.82
CA CYS A 47 -33.48 42.83 5.83
C CYS A 47 -32.26 42.82 6.78
N SER A 48 -31.95 44.00 7.28
CA SER A 48 -30.65 44.50 7.75
C SER A 48 -30.45 44.51 9.26
N ARG A 49 -29.16 44.37 9.64
CA ARG A 49 -28.36 45.13 10.63
C ARG A 49 -28.96 45.55 11.99
N ASN A 50 -28.21 45.23 13.06
CA ASN A 50 -27.46 46.15 13.94
C ASN A 50 -26.89 45.32 15.12
N ALA A 51 -25.85 45.66 15.89
CA ALA A 51 -24.59 46.41 15.79
C ALA A 51 -24.02 46.42 17.24
N PHE A 52 -22.69 46.63 17.39
CA PHE A 52 -21.93 46.88 18.64
C PHE A 52 -21.78 45.68 19.60
N GLY A 53 -20.59 45.24 20.02
CA GLY A 53 -19.38 45.95 20.52
C GLY A 53 -19.11 45.34 21.92
N SER A 54 -17.92 45.14 22.50
CA SER A 54 -16.52 45.46 22.24
C SER A 54 -15.66 44.73 23.28
N ARG A 55 -14.45 44.28 22.85
CA ARG A 55 -13.14 44.26 23.55
C ARG A 55 -12.94 43.66 24.97
N GLY A 56 -11.85 42.87 25.08
CA GLY A 56 -10.86 42.92 26.19
C GLY A 56 -10.73 41.64 27.02
N TRP A 57 -9.75 40.75 26.77
CA TRP A 57 -8.37 40.69 27.33
C TRP A 57 -8.19 39.95 28.68
N ARG A 58 -7.45 38.82 28.60
CA ARG A 58 -6.37 38.26 29.46
C ARG A 58 -6.64 37.44 30.74
N ARG A 59 -5.97 36.25 30.72
CA ARG A 59 -5.13 35.51 31.73
C ARG A 59 -5.75 35.20 33.10
N VAL A 60 -5.98 33.94 33.48
CA VAL A 60 -5.05 32.87 33.94
C VAL A 60 -4.25 33.22 35.21
N PHE A 61 -4.55 32.53 36.32
CA PHE A 61 -3.65 31.90 37.33
C PHE A 61 -4.54 30.96 38.22
N LEU A 62 -4.39 29.63 38.21
CA LEU A 62 -3.47 28.72 38.96
C LEU A 62 -3.87 28.44 40.43
N ARG A 63 -4.21 27.17 40.75
CA ARG A 63 -3.73 26.47 41.97
C ARG A 63 -3.89 24.94 41.87
N TRP A 64 -3.04 24.24 42.62
CA TRP A 64 -2.59 22.85 42.51
C TRP A 64 -2.91 22.05 43.80
N MET A 65 -2.56 20.74 43.80
CA MET A 65 -2.60 19.68 44.85
C MET A 65 -3.93 18.93 45.04
N ASP A 66 -4.01 17.61 45.24
CA ASP A 66 -3.11 16.44 45.28
C ASP A 66 -4.02 15.21 45.01
N GLY A 67 -3.61 14.13 44.33
CA GLY A 67 -2.97 12.96 44.94
C GLY A 67 -3.93 11.75 45.04
N ASN A 68 -3.69 10.69 44.24
CA ASN A 68 -3.77 9.26 44.59
C ASN A 68 -4.01 8.35 43.37
N LEU A 69 -3.07 7.43 43.15
CA LEU A 69 -3.13 6.29 42.24
C LEU A 69 -3.56 5.03 43.00
N PRO A 70 -4.33 4.10 42.40
CA PRO A 70 -4.42 2.72 42.88
C PRO A 70 -3.49 1.76 42.12
N ARG A 71 -2.89 0.84 42.88
CA ARG A 71 -2.00 -0.25 42.46
C ARG A 71 -2.80 -1.50 42.05
N ILE A 72 -2.26 -2.24 41.09
CA ILE A 72 -2.69 -3.57 40.63
C ILE A 72 -1.98 -4.66 41.48
N PRO A 73 -2.63 -5.78 41.88
CA PRO A 73 -1.95 -6.91 42.52
C PRO A 73 -1.46 -7.97 41.52
N ALA A 74 -0.33 -8.61 41.86
CA ALA A 74 0.25 -9.77 41.19
C ALA A 74 -0.20 -11.10 41.85
N PRO A 75 -0.13 -12.26 41.16
CA PRO A 75 -0.73 -13.51 41.61
C PRO A 75 0.20 -14.32 42.53
N CYS A 76 -0.41 -15.05 43.49
CA CYS A 76 0.26 -15.94 44.43
C CYS A 76 0.59 -17.30 43.80
N ILE A 77 1.80 -17.79 44.09
CA ILE A 77 2.28 -19.15 43.86
C ILE A 77 1.78 -20.03 45.00
N GLY A 78 1.10 -21.13 44.68
CA GLY A 78 0.71 -22.17 45.64
C GLY A 78 1.34 -23.51 45.25
N THR A 79 2.27 -23.98 46.07
CA THR A 79 2.79 -25.34 46.09
C THR A 79 1.85 -26.23 46.91
N GLY A 80 1.59 -27.46 46.44
CA GLY A 80 0.76 -28.41 47.16
C GLY A 80 0.88 -29.81 46.56
N ASN A 81 1.86 -30.57 47.03
CA ASN A 81 1.94 -32.02 46.89
C ASN A 81 0.83 -32.67 47.74
N GLN A 82 0.08 -33.62 47.19
CA GLN A 82 -0.44 -34.75 47.95
C GLN A 82 -0.57 -35.97 47.04
N GLU A 83 0.28 -36.96 47.31
CA GLU A 83 0.11 -38.35 46.92
C GLU A 83 -1.13 -38.95 47.61
N ARG A 84 -1.87 -39.82 46.91
CA ARG A 84 -2.17 -41.18 47.40
C ARG A 84 -2.95 -42.04 46.39
N GLN A 85 -2.41 -43.26 46.27
CA GLN A 85 -3.08 -44.55 46.12
C GLN A 85 -3.51 -45.02 44.72
N ALA A 86 -2.63 -45.86 44.17
CA ALA A 86 -2.91 -46.86 43.16
C ALA A 86 -3.81 -47.99 43.71
N THR A 87 -4.87 -48.31 42.98
CA THR A 87 -5.50 -49.63 42.97
C THR A 87 -5.57 -50.11 41.53
N GLY A 88 -5.06 -51.32 41.29
CA GLY A 88 -4.85 -51.87 39.95
C GLY A 88 -6.15 -52.34 39.31
N MET A 89 -6.35 -51.97 38.05
CA MET A 89 -7.28 -52.65 37.15
C MET A 89 -6.62 -52.84 35.79
N LYS A 90 -6.47 -54.11 35.43
CA LYS A 90 -5.93 -54.59 34.15
C LYS A 90 -6.78 -54.01 33.01
N THR A 91 -6.20 -53.14 32.19
CA THR A 91 -6.85 -52.67 30.97
C THR A 91 -5.88 -52.81 29.81
N ARG A 92 -6.33 -53.55 28.79
CA ARG A 92 -5.59 -53.91 27.58
C ARG A 92 -5.01 -52.67 26.91
N THR A 93 -3.72 -52.70 26.61
CA THR A 93 -3.06 -51.69 25.79
C THR A 93 -3.61 -51.77 24.36
N LEU A 94 -4.60 -50.94 24.05
CA LEU A 94 -4.98 -50.64 22.68
C LEU A 94 -3.93 -49.65 22.16
N ALA A 95 -3.09 -50.09 21.23
CA ALA A 95 -2.18 -49.20 20.51
C ALA A 95 -3.03 -48.22 19.69
N LEU A 96 -3.20 -47.00 20.21
CA LEU A 96 -3.77 -45.89 19.46
C LEU A 96 -2.71 -45.51 18.40
N PHE A 97 -2.90 -45.97 17.16
CA PHE A 97 -2.29 -45.33 16.03
C PHE A 97 -2.81 -43.88 16.01
N LEU A 98 -2.00 -42.94 16.46
CA LEU A 98 -2.14 -41.53 16.12
C LEU A 98 -1.99 -41.45 14.60
N LEU A 99 -3.12 -41.59 13.89
CA LEU A 99 -3.27 -41.06 12.55
C LEU A 99 -2.89 -39.59 12.66
N ALA A 100 -1.70 -39.25 12.15
CA ALA A 100 -1.35 -37.87 11.88
C ALA A 100 -2.42 -37.34 10.94
N GLY A 101 -3.41 -36.64 11.51
CA GLY A 101 -4.39 -35.91 10.73
C GLY A 101 -3.64 -35.01 9.75
N PRO A 102 -4.19 -34.76 8.55
CA PRO A 102 -3.59 -33.81 7.62
C PRO A 102 -3.31 -32.50 8.38
N PRO A 103 -2.15 -31.87 8.13
CA PRO A 103 -1.77 -30.64 8.83
C PRO A 103 -2.96 -29.67 8.76
N PHE A 104 -3.39 -29.20 9.92
CA PHE A 104 -4.56 -28.34 10.08
C PHE A 104 -4.54 -27.23 9.03
N VAL A 105 -5.48 -27.28 8.09
CA VAL A 105 -5.79 -26.17 7.18
C VAL A 105 -6.47 -25.11 8.03
N HIS A 106 -5.70 -24.16 8.56
CA HIS A 106 -6.27 -23.02 9.27
C HIS A 106 -6.90 -22.07 8.25
N ALA A 107 -8.23 -21.96 8.29
CA ALA A 107 -8.92 -20.87 7.62
C ALA A 107 -8.42 -19.54 8.19
N GLU A 108 -8.04 -18.62 7.32
CA GLU A 108 -7.51 -17.32 7.67
C GLU A 108 -8.31 -16.21 6.96
N ASP A 109 -8.38 -15.05 7.60
CA ASP A 109 -8.95 -13.85 7.00
C ASP A 109 -7.90 -13.07 6.19
N TRP A 110 -8.37 -12.24 5.27
CA TRP A 110 -7.59 -11.30 4.50
C TRP A 110 -8.12 -9.88 4.73
N PRO A 111 -7.83 -9.28 5.90
CA PRO A 111 -8.55 -8.11 6.41
C PRO A 111 -8.21 -6.79 5.73
N THR A 112 -7.14 -6.70 4.94
CA THR A 112 -6.74 -5.45 4.29
C THR A 112 -6.01 -5.71 2.97
N TYR A 113 -5.69 -4.64 2.25
CA TYR A 113 -4.96 -4.72 0.99
C TYR A 113 -3.66 -5.52 1.16
N ARG A 114 -3.52 -6.60 0.39
CA ARG A 114 -2.38 -7.55 0.47
C ARG A 114 -2.16 -8.11 1.88
N HIS A 115 -3.24 -8.58 2.49
CA HIS A 115 -3.32 -9.39 3.70
C HIS A 115 -3.08 -8.64 5.01
N ASP A 116 -1.99 -7.90 5.13
CA ASP A 116 -1.58 -7.25 6.38
C ASP A 116 -1.11 -5.79 6.20
N ASN A 117 -0.82 -5.12 7.33
CA ASN A 117 -0.28 -3.75 7.34
C ASN A 117 1.13 -3.62 6.74
N ARG A 118 1.80 -4.75 6.43
CA ARG A 118 3.10 -4.82 5.75
C ARG A 118 2.95 -5.07 4.25
N ARG A 119 1.72 -5.33 3.78
CA ARG A 119 1.36 -5.63 2.39
C ARG A 119 2.08 -6.89 1.88
N SER A 120 2.22 -7.91 2.74
CA SER A 120 2.94 -9.15 2.45
C SER A 120 2.33 -9.89 1.25
N GLY A 121 1.00 -9.99 1.22
CA GLY A 121 0.26 -10.89 0.33
C GLY A 121 0.48 -12.37 0.67
N VAL A 122 0.76 -12.70 1.94
CA VAL A 122 1.07 -14.06 2.40
C VAL A 122 0.10 -14.45 3.50
N SER A 123 -0.67 -15.52 3.27
CA SER A 123 -1.49 -16.19 4.25
C SER A 123 -0.85 -17.55 4.61
N GLU A 124 -1.00 -17.97 5.87
CA GLU A 124 -0.59 -19.31 6.32
C GLU A 124 -1.59 -20.39 5.87
N GLU A 125 -2.79 -20.00 5.43
CA GLU A 125 -3.82 -20.91 4.95
C GLU A 125 -3.39 -21.66 3.69
N GLN A 126 -3.48 -23.00 3.75
CA GLN A 126 -3.22 -23.87 2.62
C GLN A 126 -4.52 -24.31 1.96
N LEU A 127 -4.80 -23.76 0.76
CA LEU A 127 -5.95 -24.19 -0.04
C LEU A 127 -5.78 -25.62 -0.59
N PRO A 128 -6.90 -26.31 -0.93
CA PRO A 128 -6.86 -27.58 -1.64
C PRO A 128 -6.06 -27.52 -2.96
N ALA A 129 -5.46 -28.64 -3.34
CA ALA A 129 -4.62 -28.72 -4.55
C ALA A 129 -5.39 -28.50 -5.86
N GLN A 130 -6.71 -28.70 -5.85
CA GLN A 130 -7.59 -28.50 -6.98
C GLN A 130 -8.74 -27.60 -6.56
N LEU A 131 -8.90 -26.47 -7.23
CA LEU A 131 -9.97 -25.52 -6.99
C LEU A 131 -10.90 -25.47 -8.21
N LYS A 132 -12.20 -25.27 -7.98
CA LYS A 132 -13.20 -25.05 -9.02
C LYS A 132 -13.78 -23.66 -8.91
N GLU A 133 -14.11 -23.04 -10.04
CA GLU A 133 -14.79 -21.75 -10.02
C GLU A 133 -16.17 -21.91 -9.39
N ALA A 134 -16.37 -21.23 -8.27
CA ALA A 134 -17.61 -21.25 -7.50
C ALA A 134 -18.61 -20.22 -8.04
N TRP A 135 -18.12 -18.99 -8.24
CA TRP A 135 -18.90 -17.87 -8.73
C TRP A 135 -17.99 -16.80 -9.33
N VAL A 136 -18.60 -15.92 -10.13
CA VAL A 136 -17.96 -14.76 -10.71
C VAL A 136 -18.86 -13.54 -10.53
N TYR A 137 -18.35 -12.52 -9.84
CA TYR A 137 -18.95 -11.19 -9.85
C TYR A 137 -18.40 -10.41 -11.05
N LYS A 138 -19.25 -9.63 -11.70
CA LYS A 138 -18.88 -8.75 -12.82
C LYS A 138 -19.51 -7.37 -12.64
N SER A 139 -18.67 -6.36 -12.47
CA SER A 139 -19.11 -4.97 -12.54
C SER A 139 -19.60 -4.61 -13.95
N PRO A 140 -20.67 -3.80 -14.08
CA PRO A 140 -21.12 -3.27 -15.38
C PRO A 140 -20.04 -2.45 -16.10
N ILE A 141 -19.21 -1.73 -15.33
CA ILE A 141 -18.15 -0.86 -15.83
C ILE A 141 -16.80 -1.30 -15.27
N PRO A 142 -15.76 -1.49 -16.10
CA PRO A 142 -14.42 -1.78 -15.62
C PRO A 142 -13.85 -0.69 -14.69
N PRO A 143 -12.97 -1.04 -13.76
CA PRO A 143 -12.25 -0.10 -12.90
C PRO A 143 -11.68 1.10 -13.67
N GLN A 144 -11.79 2.29 -13.08
CA GLN A 144 -11.27 3.54 -13.61
C GLN A 144 -10.14 4.04 -12.70
N THR A 145 -8.91 3.76 -13.14
CA THR A 145 -7.68 4.15 -12.44
C THR A 145 -7.63 5.65 -12.19
N ALA A 146 -7.10 6.06 -11.04
CA ALA A 146 -6.88 7.47 -10.68
C ALA A 146 -6.03 8.20 -11.72
N TRP A 147 -5.12 7.47 -12.35
CA TRP A 147 -4.20 7.98 -13.33
C TRP A 147 -4.12 7.02 -14.52
N SER A 148 -4.53 7.49 -15.69
CA SER A 148 -4.47 6.69 -16.92
C SER A 148 -3.03 6.51 -17.40
N GLY A 149 -2.52 5.29 -17.30
CA GLY A 149 -1.32 4.82 -18.00
C GLY A 149 -0.03 5.66 -17.83
N PRO A 150 0.95 5.43 -18.71
CA PRO A 150 2.16 6.26 -18.82
C PRO A 150 1.80 7.72 -19.06
N ALA A 151 2.50 8.66 -18.41
CA ALA A 151 2.30 10.08 -18.70
C ALA A 151 3.16 10.47 -19.90
N LYS A 152 2.56 11.09 -20.91
CA LYS A 152 3.28 11.57 -22.11
C LYS A 152 4.35 12.60 -21.73
N TRP A 153 4.06 13.43 -20.73
CA TRP A 153 4.93 14.52 -20.28
C TRP A 153 4.59 14.92 -18.84
N ASP A 154 5.63 15.21 -18.04
CA ASP A 154 5.54 15.98 -16.80
C ASP A 154 5.85 17.45 -17.12
N ALA A 155 4.79 18.26 -17.15
CA ALA A 155 4.86 19.69 -17.46
C ALA A 155 5.71 20.48 -16.48
N TYR A 156 5.85 20.00 -15.23
CA TYR A 156 6.58 20.68 -14.18
C TYR A 156 8.09 20.38 -14.27
N SER A 157 8.44 19.11 -14.49
CA SER A 157 9.84 18.70 -14.55
C SER A 157 10.43 18.67 -15.97
N GLY A 158 9.64 19.00 -17.00
CA GLY A 158 10.05 18.93 -18.41
C GLY A 158 10.26 17.51 -18.95
N ASN A 159 9.93 16.47 -18.18
CA ASN A 159 10.27 15.08 -18.53
C ASN A 159 9.24 14.45 -19.45
N LYS A 160 9.67 13.87 -20.59
CA LYS A 160 8.82 13.10 -21.51
C LYS A 160 8.92 11.58 -21.28
N ASP A 161 8.10 10.76 -21.92
CA ASP A 161 8.22 9.29 -21.95
C ASP A 161 8.23 8.62 -20.56
N LEU A 162 7.27 9.03 -19.71
CA LEU A 162 7.23 8.60 -18.32
C LEU A 162 6.44 7.31 -18.18
N GLN A 163 7.04 6.32 -17.53
CA GLN A 163 6.32 5.08 -17.22
C GLN A 163 5.18 5.32 -16.22
N SER A 164 4.23 4.38 -16.19
CA SER A 164 3.17 4.40 -15.20
C SER A 164 3.70 3.96 -13.84
N MET A 165 3.74 4.88 -12.88
CA MET A 165 4.23 4.64 -11.52
C MET A 165 3.12 4.67 -10.46
N ARG A 166 1.89 4.99 -10.87
CA ARG A 166 0.73 5.21 -9.99
C ARG A 166 -0.32 4.11 -10.19
N ASN A 167 0.14 2.87 -10.33
CA ASN A 167 -0.70 1.70 -10.60
C ASN A 167 -1.18 1.05 -9.28
N PHE A 168 -1.92 1.81 -8.45
CA PHE A 168 -2.41 1.32 -7.16
C PHE A 168 -3.88 0.90 -7.16
N ASP A 169 -4.63 1.20 -8.23
CA ASP A 169 -6.05 0.90 -8.38
C ASP A 169 -6.44 0.32 -9.76
N PRO A 170 -5.66 -0.59 -10.39
CA PRO A 170 -6.01 -1.19 -11.69
C PRO A 170 -7.18 -2.18 -11.63
N ALA A 171 -7.63 -2.60 -10.45
CA ALA A 171 -8.72 -3.54 -10.25
C ALA A 171 -9.52 -3.19 -8.99
N PHE A 172 -10.72 -3.75 -8.83
CA PHE A 172 -11.43 -3.76 -7.55
C PHE A 172 -10.76 -4.78 -6.63
N PHE A 173 -9.68 -4.37 -5.97
CA PHE A 173 -9.04 -5.19 -4.95
C PHE A 173 -10.03 -5.51 -3.85
N VAL A 174 -9.88 -6.69 -3.24
CA VAL A 174 -10.81 -7.20 -2.24
C VAL A 174 -10.14 -7.38 -0.88
N THR A 175 -10.96 -7.23 0.15
CA THR A 175 -10.75 -7.68 1.52
C THR A 175 -11.74 -8.81 1.78
N SER A 176 -11.35 -9.89 2.45
CA SER A 176 -12.25 -11.02 2.70
C SER A 176 -12.12 -11.51 4.14
N VAL A 177 -13.22 -11.45 4.89
CA VAL A 177 -13.27 -11.81 6.31
C VAL A 177 -14.48 -12.71 6.54
N GLY A 178 -14.25 -13.92 7.02
CA GLY A 178 -15.27 -14.94 7.25
C GLY A 178 -16.14 -15.22 6.01
N LYS A 179 -17.39 -14.70 6.03
CA LYS A 179 -18.40 -14.92 4.98
C LYS A 179 -18.59 -13.74 4.05
N ASP A 180 -17.76 -12.71 4.18
CA ASP A 180 -17.93 -11.46 3.47
C ASP A 180 -16.70 -11.13 2.60
N VAL A 181 -16.97 -10.59 1.42
CA VAL A 181 -15.97 -10.05 0.50
C VAL A 181 -16.30 -8.59 0.25
N TYR A 182 -15.37 -7.70 0.60
CA TYR A 182 -15.52 -6.26 0.49
C TYR A 182 -14.63 -5.69 -0.61
N PHE A 183 -15.14 -4.74 -1.38
CA PHE A 183 -14.32 -3.98 -2.32
C PHE A 183 -14.76 -2.53 -2.43
N GLY A 184 -13.79 -1.64 -2.68
CA GLY A 184 -14.04 -0.26 -3.06
C GLY A 184 -14.18 -0.13 -4.57
N SER A 185 -15.11 0.71 -5.01
CA SER A 185 -15.38 0.94 -6.41
C SER A 185 -15.03 2.36 -6.85
N SER A 186 -14.20 2.42 -7.89
CA SER A 186 -13.81 3.67 -8.54
C SER A 186 -14.88 4.21 -9.50
N VAL A 187 -15.91 3.42 -9.85
CA VAL A 187 -16.83 3.74 -10.95
C VAL A 187 -18.18 4.27 -10.46
N ASP A 188 -18.79 3.62 -9.48
CA ASP A 188 -20.09 3.99 -8.89
C ASP A 188 -19.95 4.63 -7.49
N ASN A 189 -18.72 4.90 -7.05
CA ASN A 189 -18.42 5.63 -5.82
C ASN A 189 -18.93 4.93 -4.55
N ALA A 190 -18.69 3.62 -4.43
CA ALA A 190 -19.21 2.85 -3.30
C ALA A 190 -18.20 1.85 -2.72
N VAL A 191 -18.48 1.40 -1.51
CA VAL A 191 -17.99 0.13 -0.96
C VAL A 191 -19.10 -0.90 -1.08
N HIS A 192 -18.78 -2.08 -1.60
CA HIS A 192 -19.72 -3.19 -1.71
C HIS A 192 -19.33 -4.32 -0.77
N CYS A 193 -20.33 -5.09 -0.34
CA CYS A 193 -20.15 -6.36 0.34
C CYS A 193 -20.85 -7.46 -0.46
N LEU A 194 -20.09 -8.51 -0.78
CA LEU A 194 -20.60 -9.73 -1.37
C LEU A 194 -20.60 -10.85 -0.33
N ASP A 195 -21.57 -11.74 -0.44
CA ASP A 195 -21.52 -13.04 0.21
C ASP A 195 -20.41 -13.89 -0.40
N ALA A 196 -19.48 -14.38 0.43
CA ALA A 196 -18.31 -15.13 -0.01
C ALA A 196 -18.65 -16.50 -0.62
N GLU A 197 -19.80 -17.08 -0.27
CA GLU A 197 -20.22 -18.41 -0.78
C GLU A 197 -20.88 -18.31 -2.16
N THR A 198 -21.62 -17.24 -2.43
CA THR A 198 -22.48 -17.11 -3.62
C THR A 198 -22.09 -15.97 -4.57
N GLY A 199 -21.24 -15.04 -4.11
CA GLY A 199 -20.87 -13.84 -4.86
C GLY A 199 -21.99 -12.80 -4.99
N LYS A 200 -23.15 -13.01 -4.33
CA LYS A 200 -24.28 -12.09 -4.37
C LYS A 200 -24.02 -10.88 -3.47
N GLU A 201 -24.39 -9.70 -3.95
CA GLU A 201 -24.31 -8.48 -3.14
C GLU A 201 -25.24 -8.56 -1.93
N ARG A 202 -24.68 -8.28 -0.75
CA ARG A 202 -25.40 -8.14 0.52
C ARG A 202 -25.83 -6.69 0.74
N TRP A 203 -24.93 -5.75 0.48
CA TRP A 203 -25.17 -4.31 0.61
C TRP A 203 -24.13 -3.50 -0.17
N ALA A 204 -24.43 -2.23 -0.40
CA ALA A 204 -23.51 -1.20 -0.88
C ALA A 204 -23.61 0.08 -0.03
N PHE A 205 -22.48 0.74 0.22
CA PHE A 205 -22.38 2.04 0.89
C PHE A 205 -21.80 3.07 -0.07
N PHE A 206 -22.58 4.11 -0.38
CA PHE A 206 -22.19 5.14 -1.35
C PHE A 206 -21.46 6.31 -0.69
N THR A 207 -20.44 6.80 -1.37
CA THR A 207 -19.72 8.04 -1.08
C THR A 207 -19.88 9.05 -2.22
N ASP A 208 -19.47 10.29 -1.99
CA ASP A 208 -19.60 11.35 -3.02
C ASP A 208 -18.53 11.23 -4.13
N SER A 209 -17.59 10.28 -4.01
CA SER A 209 -16.58 10.02 -5.03
C SER A 209 -15.97 8.62 -4.93
N ALA A 210 -14.99 8.32 -5.78
CA ALA A 210 -14.38 7.00 -5.94
C ALA A 210 -13.74 6.47 -4.65
N VAL A 211 -13.99 5.20 -4.33
CA VAL A 211 -13.23 4.42 -3.33
C VAL A 211 -12.24 3.54 -4.08
N ARG A 212 -10.94 3.79 -3.90
CA ARG A 212 -9.89 3.26 -4.80
C ARG A 212 -9.12 2.05 -4.27
N LEU A 213 -9.05 1.91 -2.95
CA LEU A 213 -8.38 0.81 -2.27
C LEU A 213 -9.43 0.01 -1.48
N PRO A 214 -9.21 -1.29 -1.24
CA PRO A 214 -10.17 -2.09 -0.52
C PRO A 214 -10.29 -1.58 0.93
N PRO A 215 -11.46 -1.70 1.57
CA PRO A 215 -11.61 -1.38 2.98
C PRO A 215 -10.70 -2.25 3.86
N THR A 216 -10.16 -1.68 4.93
CA THR A 216 -9.56 -2.46 6.01
C THR A 216 -10.67 -2.92 6.95
N ALA A 217 -10.77 -4.22 7.19
CA ALA A 217 -11.75 -4.85 8.05
C ALA A 217 -11.12 -5.26 9.39
N THR A 218 -11.67 -4.78 10.50
CA THR A 218 -11.25 -5.20 11.84
C THR A 218 -12.35 -4.91 12.85
N ASN A 219 -12.49 -5.74 13.88
CA ASN A 219 -13.44 -5.55 14.98
C ASN A 219 -14.89 -5.25 14.55
N GLY A 220 -15.35 -5.92 13.49
CA GLY A 220 -16.71 -5.73 12.94
C GLY A 220 -16.92 -4.41 12.18
N LYS A 221 -15.85 -3.68 11.86
CA LYS A 221 -15.89 -2.38 11.18
C LYS A 221 -15.08 -2.41 9.89
N LEU A 222 -15.42 -1.51 8.97
CA LEU A 222 -14.70 -1.29 7.72
C LEU A 222 -14.20 0.15 7.64
N TYR A 223 -12.94 0.30 7.27
CA TYR A 223 -12.24 1.58 7.19
C TYR A 223 -11.73 1.83 5.78
N PHE A 224 -12.06 2.96 5.18
CA PHE A 224 -11.67 3.25 3.79
C PHE A 224 -11.56 4.74 3.50
N GLY A 225 -10.81 5.07 2.46
CA GLY A 225 -10.62 6.44 1.97
C GLY A 225 -11.35 6.65 0.64
N SER A 226 -11.93 7.83 0.47
CA SER A 226 -12.62 8.23 -0.75
C SER A 226 -11.98 9.46 -1.40
N ASP A 227 -12.12 9.56 -2.72
CA ASP A 227 -11.76 10.74 -3.50
C ASP A 227 -12.61 11.98 -3.11
N ASP A 228 -13.68 11.82 -2.31
CA ASP A 228 -14.46 12.92 -1.74
C ASP A 228 -13.72 13.68 -0.62
N GLY A 229 -12.55 13.18 -0.22
CA GLY A 229 -11.66 13.77 0.78
C GLY A 229 -11.90 13.30 2.22
N TYR A 230 -12.78 12.33 2.43
CA TYR A 230 -12.98 11.70 3.73
C TYR A 230 -12.26 10.34 3.84
N ALA A 231 -11.81 10.05 5.06
CA ALA A 231 -11.68 8.70 5.57
C ALA A 231 -12.98 8.34 6.30
N TYR A 232 -13.44 7.10 6.16
CA TYR A 232 -14.69 6.58 6.71
C TYR A 232 -14.44 5.39 7.61
N CYS A 233 -15.35 5.20 8.57
CA CYS A 233 -15.58 3.96 9.28
C CYS A 233 -17.07 3.63 9.27
N ILE A 234 -17.40 2.40 8.88
CA ILE A 234 -18.77 1.88 8.87
C ILE A 234 -18.85 0.56 9.62
N ASP A 235 -20.03 0.24 10.14
CA ASP A 235 -20.32 -1.10 10.64
C ASP A 235 -20.34 -2.10 9.47
N ALA A 236 -19.58 -3.19 9.59
CA ALA A 236 -19.40 -4.15 8.50
C ALA A 236 -20.69 -4.94 8.17
N LYS A 237 -21.59 -5.10 9.14
CA LYS A 237 -22.83 -5.87 8.95
C LYS A 237 -23.96 -5.02 8.45
N SER A 238 -24.19 -3.85 9.06
CA SER A 238 -25.33 -2.99 8.76
C SER A 238 -25.02 -1.89 7.75
N ALA A 239 -23.77 -1.73 7.33
CA ALA A 239 -23.29 -0.66 6.45
C ALA A 239 -23.62 0.76 6.97
N LYS A 240 -23.78 0.91 8.29
CA LYS A 240 -24.09 2.22 8.89
C LYS A 240 -22.80 2.99 9.11
N GLU A 241 -22.78 4.26 8.71
CA GLU A 241 -21.68 5.17 9.04
C GLU A 241 -21.53 5.28 10.56
N ILE A 242 -20.33 4.97 11.06
CA ILE A 242 -19.94 5.19 12.45
C ILE A 242 -19.31 6.57 12.55
N TRP A 243 -18.34 6.85 11.67
CA TRP A 243 -17.74 8.17 11.55
C TRP A 243 -17.17 8.40 10.15
N ARG A 244 -16.94 9.68 9.83
CA ARG A 244 -16.09 10.12 8.72
C ARG A 244 -15.27 11.33 9.14
N TYR A 245 -14.04 11.41 8.64
CA TYR A 245 -13.10 12.48 8.99
C TYR A 245 -12.41 13.04 7.76
N ARG A 246 -12.30 14.38 7.71
CA ARG A 246 -11.43 15.09 6.78
C ARG A 246 -10.58 16.09 7.55
N PRO A 247 -9.27 16.23 7.24
CA PRO A 247 -8.37 17.07 8.03
C PRO A 247 -8.57 18.58 7.83
N ILE A 248 -9.37 18.96 6.83
CA ILE A 248 -9.58 20.35 6.44
C ILE A 248 -11.06 20.63 6.19
N PRO A 249 -11.56 21.82 6.58
CA PRO A 249 -12.94 22.22 6.30
C PRO A 249 -13.15 22.65 4.85
N ASP A 250 -12.06 22.88 4.08
CA ASP A 250 -12.11 23.26 2.67
C ASP A 250 -12.80 22.16 1.84
N LYS A 251 -13.78 22.58 1.03
CA LYS A 251 -14.60 21.72 0.16
C LYS A 251 -14.38 22.02 -1.32
N ARG A 252 -13.25 22.62 -1.68
CA ARG A 252 -12.88 22.82 -3.08
C ARG A 252 -12.82 21.49 -3.80
N HIS A 253 -13.43 21.45 -4.97
CA HIS A 253 -13.40 20.32 -5.88
C HIS A 253 -12.52 20.63 -7.08
N THR A 254 -12.02 19.57 -7.71
CA THR A 254 -11.24 19.64 -8.93
C THR A 254 -11.65 18.50 -9.87
N PRO A 255 -11.70 18.74 -11.19
CA PRO A 255 -12.02 17.69 -12.15
C PRO A 255 -10.90 16.65 -12.20
N SER A 256 -11.27 15.37 -12.11
CA SER A 256 -10.38 14.22 -12.25
C SER A 256 -11.15 13.05 -12.87
N ASN A 257 -10.67 12.53 -14.01
CA ASN A 257 -11.27 11.38 -14.72
C ASN A 257 -12.78 11.50 -14.95
N GLY A 258 -13.24 12.69 -15.38
CA GLY A 258 -14.66 12.94 -15.64
C GLY A 258 -15.53 13.08 -14.38
N LYS A 259 -14.92 13.14 -13.18
CA LYS A 259 -15.61 13.34 -11.90
C LYS A 259 -15.12 14.61 -11.22
N LEU A 260 -15.97 15.21 -10.39
CA LEU A 260 -15.53 16.20 -9.40
C LEU A 260 -15.07 15.46 -8.15
N ILE A 261 -13.83 15.70 -7.74
CA ILE A 261 -13.25 15.09 -6.55
C ILE A 261 -12.77 16.19 -5.59
N SER A 262 -12.54 15.85 -4.33
CA SER A 262 -11.88 16.77 -3.39
C SER A 262 -10.50 17.18 -3.91
N LEU A 263 -10.09 18.42 -3.63
CA LEU A 263 -8.71 18.84 -3.86
C LEU A 263 -7.70 18.06 -2.98
N TRP A 264 -8.18 17.43 -1.90
CA TRP A 264 -7.44 16.55 -1.00
C TRP A 264 -8.12 15.19 -0.86
N PRO A 265 -8.10 14.35 -1.91
CA PRO A 265 -8.70 13.03 -1.87
C PRO A 265 -7.92 12.11 -0.92
N CYS A 266 -8.60 11.11 -0.35
CA CYS A 266 -7.99 10.10 0.51
C CYS A 266 -7.56 8.86 -0.32
N ARG A 267 -6.43 8.97 -1.03
CA ARG A 267 -5.93 7.92 -1.97
C ARG A 267 -4.92 6.94 -1.36
N THR A 268 -4.82 6.93 -0.05
CA THR A 268 -3.88 6.08 0.70
C THR A 268 -4.56 4.87 1.35
N GLY A 269 -5.89 4.80 1.24
CA GLY A 269 -6.70 3.88 2.04
C GLY A 269 -6.68 4.28 3.51
N VAL A 270 -7.15 3.39 4.38
CA VAL A 270 -7.05 3.56 5.83
C VAL A 270 -6.36 2.33 6.39
N LEU A 271 -5.19 2.53 6.99
CA LEU A 271 -4.46 1.50 7.74
C LEU A 271 -4.92 1.54 9.19
N VAL A 272 -5.26 0.41 9.79
CA VAL A 272 -5.70 0.35 11.19
C VAL A 272 -4.74 -0.49 12.01
N GLU A 273 -4.22 0.07 13.10
CA GLU A 273 -3.32 -0.62 14.01
C GLU A 273 -3.29 0.05 15.39
N GLY A 274 -3.26 -0.74 16.45
CA GLY A 274 -3.06 -0.22 17.82
C GLY A 274 -4.11 0.81 18.25
N GLY A 275 -5.37 0.63 17.83
CA GLY A 275 -6.47 1.55 18.13
C GLY A 275 -6.53 2.81 17.26
N ASN A 276 -5.57 3.00 16.33
CA ASN A 276 -5.51 4.16 15.46
C ASN A 276 -5.82 3.80 14.01
N ALA A 277 -6.50 4.71 13.32
CA ALA A 277 -6.75 4.69 11.88
C ALA A 277 -5.89 5.76 11.19
N TYR A 278 -4.98 5.32 10.33
CA TYR A 278 -3.99 6.13 9.64
C TYR A 278 -4.36 6.33 8.16
N PHE A 279 -4.30 7.56 7.68
CA PHE A 279 -4.58 7.90 6.29
C PHE A 279 -3.93 9.23 5.88
N GLY A 280 -3.79 9.41 4.58
CA GLY A 280 -3.31 10.63 3.93
C GLY A 280 -4.36 11.26 3.03
N ALA A 281 -4.55 12.58 3.17
CA ALA A 281 -5.34 13.41 2.27
C ALA A 281 -4.39 14.30 1.45
N SER A 282 -4.24 13.99 0.16
CA SER A 282 -3.15 14.52 -0.66
C SER A 282 -3.41 14.30 -2.16
N MET A 283 -3.00 15.25 -3.00
CA MET A 283 -2.98 15.04 -4.45
C MET A 283 -1.96 15.92 -5.18
N LEU A 284 -1.93 17.21 -4.89
CA LEU A 284 -1.10 18.18 -5.60
C LEU A 284 0.11 18.57 -4.76
N PRO A 285 1.34 18.53 -5.30
CA PRO A 285 2.54 18.78 -4.52
C PRO A 285 2.67 20.24 -4.05
N TRP A 286 2.03 21.19 -4.75
CA TRP A 286 2.00 22.62 -4.36
C TRP A 286 0.88 22.95 -3.37
N GLU A 287 -0.08 22.05 -3.17
CA GLU A 287 -1.06 22.17 -2.10
C GLU A 287 -0.53 21.47 -0.84
N ALA A 288 -0.99 21.91 0.33
CA ALA A 288 -0.70 21.20 1.56
C ALA A 288 -1.23 19.77 1.48
N SER A 289 -0.49 18.80 1.99
CA SER A 289 -1.00 17.44 2.21
C SER A 289 -1.11 17.18 3.70
N TYR A 290 -1.94 16.21 4.08
CA TYR A 290 -2.18 15.89 5.48
C TYR A 290 -1.98 14.39 5.70
N LEU A 291 -1.14 14.04 6.68
CA LEU A 291 -1.06 12.69 7.22
C LEU A 291 -1.73 12.70 8.59
N CYS A 292 -2.69 11.79 8.78
CA CYS A 292 -3.55 11.75 9.94
C CYS A 292 -3.47 10.38 10.62
N ALA A 293 -3.60 10.40 11.93
CA ALA A 293 -3.96 9.27 12.78
C ALA A 293 -5.12 9.74 13.64
N VAL A 294 -6.24 9.02 13.57
CA VAL A 294 -7.42 9.25 14.39
C VAL A 294 -7.72 8.00 15.20
N ASP A 295 -8.39 8.15 16.33
CA ASP A 295 -8.92 7.01 17.07
C ASP A 295 -9.86 6.19 16.17
N ALA A 296 -9.62 4.89 16.08
CA ALA A 296 -10.31 4.01 15.14
C ALA A 296 -11.79 3.81 15.49
N GLU A 297 -12.19 4.01 16.74
CA GLU A 297 -13.58 3.84 17.17
C GLU A 297 -14.41 5.10 16.93
N THR A 298 -13.83 6.28 17.16
CA THR A 298 -14.53 7.57 17.16
C THR A 298 -14.23 8.44 15.95
N GLY A 299 -13.14 8.19 15.22
CA GLY A 299 -12.71 8.98 14.06
C GLY A 299 -12.12 10.33 14.41
N LYS A 300 -11.90 10.60 15.71
CA LYS A 300 -11.39 11.88 16.19
C LYS A 300 -9.87 11.86 16.31
N PRO A 301 -9.19 12.99 16.07
CA PRO A 301 -7.74 13.11 16.23
C PRO A 301 -7.38 13.33 17.72
N GLU A 302 -7.94 12.51 18.61
CA GLU A 302 -7.74 12.59 20.06
C GLU A 302 -7.29 11.22 20.60
N GLY A 303 -6.48 11.23 21.66
CA GLY A 303 -5.92 10.01 22.25
C GLY A 303 -4.47 9.72 21.86
N ASP A 304 -3.93 8.63 22.40
CA ASP A 304 -2.52 8.28 22.27
C ASP A 304 -2.16 7.87 20.83
N GLY A 305 -1.17 8.55 20.26
CA GLY A 305 -0.71 8.29 18.89
C GLY A 305 -1.60 8.91 17.80
N SER A 306 -2.66 9.64 18.17
CA SER A 306 -3.44 10.44 17.23
C SER A 306 -2.70 11.73 16.85
N PHE A 307 -2.78 12.10 15.57
CA PHE A 307 -2.17 13.33 15.06
C PHE A 307 -2.80 13.78 13.76
N GLN A 308 -2.64 15.07 13.46
CA GLN A 308 -2.86 15.61 12.13
C GLN A 308 -1.64 16.45 11.76
N THR A 309 -0.82 15.95 10.84
CA THR A 309 0.41 16.64 10.42
C THR A 309 0.28 17.19 9.02
N ARG A 310 0.57 18.48 8.88
CA ARG A 310 0.65 19.14 7.58
C ARG A 310 1.99 18.82 6.92
N GLN A 311 1.95 18.43 5.67
CA GLN A 311 3.08 18.09 4.82
C GLN A 311 3.09 19.02 3.59
N THR A 312 4.28 19.33 3.08
CA THR A 312 4.48 20.20 1.91
C THR A 312 5.32 19.48 0.87
N GLU A 313 5.07 19.74 -0.41
CA GLU A 313 5.82 19.16 -1.53
C GLU A 313 5.73 17.62 -1.59
N VAL A 314 4.55 17.08 -1.25
CA VAL A 314 4.29 15.63 -1.23
C VAL A 314 3.00 15.27 -1.95
N THR A 315 2.91 14.02 -2.41
CA THR A 315 1.70 13.47 -3.05
C THR A 315 1.41 12.07 -2.54
N LEU A 316 0.93 11.96 -1.29
CA LEU A 316 0.67 10.68 -0.62
C LEU A 316 -0.43 9.91 -1.36
N GLN A 317 -0.10 8.75 -1.92
CA GLN A 317 -1.04 7.91 -2.66
C GLN A 317 -0.54 6.47 -2.76
N GLY A 318 -1.46 5.52 -2.77
CA GLY A 318 -1.17 4.10 -2.61
C GLY A 318 -1.19 3.67 -1.13
N ALA A 319 -1.30 2.37 -0.90
CA ALA A 319 -1.51 1.82 0.43
C ALA A 319 -0.38 2.18 1.42
N LEU A 320 -0.75 2.71 2.59
CA LEU A 320 0.19 2.88 3.70
C LEU A 320 0.69 1.53 4.21
N LEU A 321 1.90 1.55 4.78
CA LEU A 321 2.50 0.40 5.47
C LEU A 321 2.97 0.82 6.86
N ALA A 322 2.99 -0.13 7.79
CA ALA A 322 3.44 0.11 9.15
C ALA A 322 4.50 -0.93 9.59
N SER A 323 5.53 -0.44 10.29
CA SER A 323 6.34 -1.23 11.21
C SER A 323 5.86 -1.00 12.65
N SER A 324 6.60 -1.52 13.63
CA SER A 324 6.32 -1.25 15.05
C SER A 324 6.38 0.24 15.41
N ASP A 325 7.25 1.02 14.76
CA ASP A 325 7.54 2.42 15.12
C ASP A 325 7.33 3.44 13.98
N SER A 326 7.15 2.98 12.74
CA SER A 326 7.18 3.82 11.55
C SER A 326 5.98 3.58 10.64
N LEU A 327 5.56 4.65 9.97
CA LEU A 327 4.63 4.61 8.84
C LEU A 327 5.40 4.90 7.55
N TYR A 328 5.10 4.11 6.51
CA TYR A 328 5.65 4.29 5.17
C TYR A 328 4.53 4.73 4.24
N ALA A 329 4.71 5.87 3.58
CA ALA A 329 3.73 6.42 2.65
C ALA A 329 4.30 6.50 1.23
N PRO A 330 3.75 5.74 0.27
CA PRO A 330 4.12 5.88 -1.13
C PRO A 330 3.68 7.23 -1.71
N GLN A 331 4.38 7.72 -2.75
CA GLN A 331 4.15 9.05 -3.34
C GLN A 331 3.89 9.08 -4.86
N GLY A 332 3.62 7.94 -5.50
CA GLY A 332 3.46 7.88 -6.95
C GLY A 332 4.74 8.16 -7.73
N ARG A 333 5.01 9.42 -8.11
CA ARG A 333 6.22 9.77 -8.89
C ARG A 333 7.44 10.14 -8.05
N ALA A 334 7.24 10.38 -6.75
CA ALA A 334 8.32 10.66 -5.80
C ALA A 334 8.61 9.42 -4.95
N SER A 335 9.73 9.49 -4.22
CA SER A 335 10.15 8.43 -3.32
C SER A 335 9.20 8.25 -2.13
N PRO A 336 8.97 7.02 -1.66
CA PRO A 336 8.23 6.79 -0.42
C PRO A 336 8.81 7.58 0.76
N LEU A 337 7.92 8.04 1.63
CA LEU A 337 8.27 8.75 2.86
C LEU A 337 8.16 7.82 4.08
N VAL A 338 8.99 8.11 5.08
CA VAL A 338 8.97 7.47 6.39
C VAL A 338 8.57 8.51 7.42
N PHE A 339 7.62 8.14 8.27
CA PHE A 339 7.13 8.94 9.38
C PHE A 339 7.23 8.14 10.68
N GLU A 340 7.43 8.82 11.79
CA GLU A 340 7.22 8.24 13.11
C GLU A 340 5.73 7.94 13.32
N LYS A 341 5.40 6.71 13.72
CA LYS A 341 4.00 6.25 13.80
C LYS A 341 3.18 6.91 14.89
N ILE A 342 3.81 7.37 15.97
CA ILE A 342 3.12 7.98 17.12
C ILE A 342 2.84 9.47 16.88
N THR A 343 3.76 10.18 16.24
CA THR A 343 3.70 11.65 16.14
C THR A 343 3.37 12.15 14.74
N GLY A 344 3.47 11.30 13.72
CA GLY A 344 3.39 11.69 12.32
C GLY A 344 4.61 12.50 11.84
N LYS A 345 5.66 12.62 12.65
CA LYS A 345 6.86 13.41 12.28
C LYS A 345 7.59 12.75 11.12
N ARG A 346 7.83 13.53 10.06
CA ARG A 346 8.58 13.08 8.87
C ARG A 346 10.03 12.78 9.24
N ARG A 347 10.47 11.53 9.04
CA ARG A 347 11.88 11.09 9.18
C ARG A 347 12.66 11.31 7.87
N GLY A 348 11.98 11.29 6.72
CA GLY A 348 12.52 11.63 5.41
C GLY A 348 12.04 10.68 4.32
N SER A 349 12.68 10.70 3.14
CA SER A 349 12.38 9.76 2.05
C SER A 349 13.31 8.55 2.06
N ILE A 350 12.89 7.49 1.37
CA ILE A 350 13.78 6.42 0.90
C ILE A 350 14.40 6.89 -0.43
N PRO A 351 15.68 7.28 -0.48
CA PRO A 351 16.27 7.83 -1.71
C PRO A 351 16.15 6.86 -2.88
N GLU A 352 16.08 7.37 -4.12
CA GLU A 352 16.10 6.59 -5.39
C GLU A 352 15.16 5.35 -5.39
N ALA A 353 14.09 5.45 -4.62
CA ALA A 353 12.89 4.63 -4.70
C ALA A 353 11.77 5.47 -5.34
N GLY A 354 10.73 4.81 -5.83
CA GLY A 354 9.56 5.47 -6.39
C GLY A 354 8.39 4.51 -6.50
N GLY A 355 7.31 5.00 -7.10
CA GLY A 355 6.11 4.22 -7.34
C GLY A 355 5.20 4.06 -6.13
N THR A 356 4.02 3.50 -6.39
CA THR A 356 3.04 3.12 -5.36
C THR A 356 3.11 1.65 -4.97
N TYR A 357 3.95 0.85 -5.63
CA TYR A 357 4.17 -0.53 -5.20
C TYR A 357 5.19 -0.54 -4.07
N CYS A 358 4.72 -0.88 -2.87
CA CYS A 358 5.54 -1.03 -1.69
C CYS A 358 5.15 -2.30 -0.93
N LEU A 359 6.12 -2.94 -0.27
CA LEU A 359 5.89 -3.95 0.75
C LEU A 359 7.00 -3.88 1.80
N LEU A 360 6.70 -4.30 3.03
CA LEU A 360 7.63 -4.26 4.15
C LEU A 360 7.94 -5.71 4.57
N THR A 361 9.21 -6.08 4.65
CA THR A 361 9.60 -7.38 5.23
C THR A 361 9.43 -7.37 6.75
N GLU A 362 9.42 -8.54 7.40
CA GLU A 362 9.39 -8.62 8.87
C GLU A 362 10.57 -7.91 9.56
N GLY A 363 11.73 -7.88 8.90
CA GLY A 363 12.92 -7.14 9.37
C GLY A 363 12.90 -5.66 8.99
N ASP A 364 11.72 -5.07 8.77
CA ASP A 364 11.49 -3.68 8.42
C ASP A 364 12.29 -3.17 7.19
N GLN A 365 12.61 -4.06 6.25
CA GLN A 365 13.18 -3.65 4.96
C GLN A 365 12.05 -3.24 4.01
N LEU A 366 12.07 -2.00 3.53
CA LEU A 366 11.10 -1.51 2.56
C LEU A 366 11.53 -1.91 1.16
N ILE A 367 10.65 -2.64 0.48
CA ILE A 367 10.74 -2.92 -0.95
C ILE A 367 9.82 -1.94 -1.67
N SER A 368 10.34 -1.28 -2.70
CA SER A 368 9.59 -0.28 -3.46
C SER A 368 9.98 -0.26 -4.93
N GLY A 369 9.03 0.12 -5.79
CA GLY A 369 9.34 0.38 -7.20
C GLY A 369 8.15 0.90 -8.01
N PRO A 370 8.41 1.40 -9.23
CA PRO A 370 9.72 1.41 -9.90
C PRO A 370 10.71 2.47 -9.34
N ASN A 371 12.00 2.27 -9.55
CA ASN A 371 13.06 3.14 -9.00
C ASN A 371 13.21 4.51 -9.71
N ASN A 372 12.70 4.65 -10.93
CA ASN A 372 12.86 5.85 -11.73
C ASN A 372 11.64 6.10 -12.64
N GLN A 373 11.48 7.35 -13.09
CA GLN A 373 10.29 7.75 -13.84
C GLN A 373 10.30 7.36 -15.32
N LYS A 374 11.47 7.04 -15.88
CA LYS A 374 11.61 6.65 -17.27
C LYS A 374 11.38 5.15 -17.38
N ALA A 375 10.79 4.70 -18.49
CA ALA A 375 10.79 3.29 -18.80
C ALA A 375 12.23 2.85 -19.13
N LYS A 376 12.98 2.44 -18.12
CA LYS A 376 14.32 1.85 -18.22
C LYS A 376 14.36 0.75 -17.19
N ASP A 377 14.46 -0.49 -17.66
CA ASP A 377 14.50 -1.76 -16.93
C ASP A 377 13.65 -1.78 -15.64
N GLN A 378 12.60 -2.59 -15.57
CA GLN A 378 11.81 -2.69 -14.33
C GLN A 378 12.73 -2.98 -13.13
N VAL A 379 12.73 -2.14 -12.09
CA VAL A 379 13.58 -2.34 -10.90
C VAL A 379 12.77 -2.22 -9.62
N LEU A 380 12.89 -3.23 -8.76
CA LEU A 380 12.52 -3.11 -7.35
C LEU A 380 13.76 -2.85 -6.51
N ARG A 381 13.66 -1.87 -5.61
CA ARG A 381 14.69 -1.50 -4.65
C ARG A 381 14.32 -2.01 -3.26
N VAL A 382 15.31 -2.44 -2.50
CA VAL A 382 15.21 -2.74 -1.08
C VAL A 382 16.05 -1.74 -0.29
N ALA A 383 15.43 -1.11 0.69
CA ALA A 383 16.06 -0.20 1.63
C ALA A 383 15.82 -0.64 3.06
N ASP A 384 16.75 -0.29 3.95
CA ASP A 384 16.57 -0.43 5.39
C ASP A 384 15.49 0.56 5.87
N GLY A 385 14.48 0.10 6.61
CA GLY A 385 13.37 0.97 7.02
C GLY A 385 13.75 1.99 8.09
N GLY A 386 14.78 1.74 8.89
CA GLY A 386 15.22 2.61 9.98
C GLY A 386 16.17 3.70 9.48
N ASN A 387 17.33 3.29 8.95
CA ASN A 387 18.35 4.24 8.48
C ASN A 387 18.16 4.65 7.01
N ARG A 388 17.20 4.05 6.29
CA ARG A 388 16.79 4.41 4.92
C ARG A 388 17.87 4.16 3.86
N SER A 389 18.94 3.47 4.22
CA SER A 389 20.06 3.17 3.31
C SER A 389 19.67 2.14 2.26
N HIS A 390 20.29 2.24 1.09
CA HIS A 390 20.18 1.23 0.03
C HIS A 390 20.75 -0.10 0.50
N LEU A 391 20.00 -1.19 0.32
CA LEU A 391 20.48 -2.54 0.57
C LEU A 391 20.74 -3.28 -0.75
N LEU A 392 19.72 -3.40 -1.61
CA LEU A 392 19.86 -4.11 -2.88
C LEU A 392 18.83 -3.62 -3.89
N SER A 393 19.04 -4.00 -5.16
CA SER A 393 18.10 -3.76 -6.24
C SER A 393 17.97 -5.02 -7.10
N PHE A 394 16.75 -5.33 -7.53
CA PHE A 394 16.46 -6.43 -8.44
C PHE A 394 16.09 -5.86 -9.81
N GLN A 395 17.01 -6.02 -10.77
CA GLN A 395 16.82 -5.62 -12.16
C GLN A 395 15.81 -6.54 -12.86
N GLY A 396 15.11 -6.01 -13.86
CA GLY A 396 14.05 -6.72 -14.58
C GLY A 396 12.82 -7.10 -13.74
N THR A 397 12.68 -6.54 -12.53
CA THR A 397 11.65 -6.91 -11.55
C THR A 397 10.68 -5.76 -11.29
N ASN A 398 9.37 -6.01 -11.43
CA ASN A 398 8.29 -5.06 -11.12
C ASN A 398 7.32 -5.56 -10.03
N ARG A 399 7.42 -6.84 -9.68
CA ARG A 399 6.57 -7.55 -8.71
C ARG A 399 7.42 -8.53 -7.93
N MET A 400 7.15 -8.60 -6.64
CA MET A 400 7.81 -9.53 -5.73
C MET A 400 6.92 -9.86 -4.55
N LEU A 401 6.86 -11.12 -4.18
CA LEU A 401 6.29 -11.57 -2.91
C LEU A 401 7.43 -12.02 -2.01
N VAL A 402 7.38 -11.65 -0.73
CA VAL A 402 8.43 -11.98 0.23
C VAL A 402 7.78 -12.60 1.46
N ASN A 403 8.24 -13.78 1.84
CA ASN A 403 7.95 -14.38 3.13
C ASN A 403 9.22 -14.37 4.01
N LYS A 404 9.16 -15.05 5.16
CA LYS A 404 10.26 -15.11 6.14
C LYS A 404 11.60 -15.50 5.50
N ARG A 405 11.60 -16.48 4.59
CA ARG A 405 12.82 -17.08 4.04
C ARG A 405 13.05 -16.80 2.55
N PHE A 406 11.99 -16.76 1.76
CA PHE A 406 12.05 -16.69 0.31
C PHE A 406 11.52 -15.37 -0.23
N ALA A 407 12.08 -14.97 -1.38
CA ALA A 407 11.53 -13.94 -2.24
C ALA A 407 11.19 -14.57 -3.60
N TYR A 408 9.97 -14.33 -4.08
CA TYR A 408 9.47 -14.76 -5.37
C TYR A 408 9.40 -13.56 -6.29
N LEU A 409 10.25 -13.56 -7.31
CA LEU A 409 10.57 -12.42 -8.14
C LEU A 409 10.02 -12.66 -9.54
N HIS A 410 9.33 -11.67 -10.09
CA HIS A 410 9.13 -11.61 -11.53
C HIS A 410 10.41 -11.05 -12.19
N GLN A 411 10.99 -11.77 -13.14
CA GLN A 411 12.16 -11.31 -13.91
C GLN A 411 11.96 -11.56 -15.41
N GLY A 412 11.48 -10.55 -16.14
CA GLY A 412 11.23 -10.63 -17.59
C GLY A 412 10.00 -11.46 -17.93
N GLU A 413 10.17 -12.72 -18.29
CA GLU A 413 9.08 -13.71 -18.48
C GLU A 413 9.28 -14.92 -17.55
N ASN A 414 10.01 -14.72 -16.47
CA ASN A 414 10.33 -15.80 -15.53
C ASN A 414 9.84 -15.47 -14.13
N LEU A 415 9.46 -16.51 -13.42
CA LEU A 415 9.25 -16.50 -11.98
C LEU A 415 10.43 -17.21 -11.33
N THR A 416 11.06 -16.54 -10.37
CA THR A 416 12.27 -17.04 -9.72
C THR A 416 12.08 -17.05 -8.21
N ALA A 417 12.46 -18.13 -7.54
CA ALA A 417 12.57 -18.17 -6.09
C ALA A 417 14.01 -17.95 -5.62
N LEU A 418 14.15 -17.07 -4.63
CA LEU A 418 15.42 -16.71 -4.00
C LEU A 418 15.34 -17.00 -2.50
N ASP A 419 16.25 -17.83 -1.97
CA ASP A 419 16.48 -17.96 -0.52
C ASP A 419 17.18 -16.69 -0.03
N ARG A 420 16.37 -15.77 0.49
CA ARG A 420 16.77 -14.37 0.66
C ARG A 420 17.68 -14.18 1.87
N VAL A 421 17.55 -15.01 2.90
CA VAL A 421 18.25 -14.84 4.18
C VAL A 421 19.77 -14.92 3.99
N PRO A 422 20.34 -16.03 3.48
CA PRO A 422 21.77 -16.11 3.22
C PRO A 422 22.21 -15.18 2.08
N TYR A 423 21.36 -14.95 1.08
CA TYR A 423 21.68 -14.06 -0.04
C TYR A 423 21.91 -12.61 0.42
N VAL A 424 21.01 -12.07 1.26
CA VAL A 424 21.11 -10.71 1.79
C VAL A 424 22.32 -10.58 2.71
N ALA A 425 22.59 -11.58 3.56
CA ALA A 425 23.77 -11.58 4.43
C ALA A 425 25.08 -11.48 3.63
N LEU A 426 25.23 -12.30 2.59
CA LEU A 426 26.41 -12.28 1.72
C LEU A 426 26.51 -10.99 0.89
N GLN A 427 25.40 -10.45 0.42
CA GLN A 427 25.40 -9.14 -0.26
C GLN A 427 25.84 -8.01 0.66
N ASN A 428 25.43 -8.03 1.93
CA ASN A 428 25.87 -7.05 2.93
C ASN A 428 27.38 -7.19 3.19
N GLU A 429 27.89 -8.41 3.39
CA GLU A 429 29.33 -8.67 3.53
C GLU A 429 30.10 -8.14 2.31
N LYS A 430 29.66 -8.48 1.09
CA LYS A 430 30.26 -8.00 -0.17
C LYS A 430 30.30 -6.48 -0.24
N ARG A 431 29.22 -5.78 0.16
CA ARG A 431 29.17 -4.31 0.17
C ARG A 431 30.19 -3.72 1.14
N GLN A 432 30.29 -4.26 2.35
CA GLN A 432 31.27 -3.82 3.35
C GLN A 432 32.70 -4.04 2.87
N LEU A 433 32.98 -5.20 2.28
CA LEU A 433 34.27 -5.53 1.69
C LEU A 433 34.65 -4.58 0.56
N LEU A 434 33.74 -4.29 -0.38
CA LEU A 434 33.97 -3.33 -1.47
C LEU A 434 34.26 -1.92 -0.94
N SER A 435 33.52 -1.47 0.09
CA SER A 435 33.79 -0.19 0.75
C SER A 435 35.19 -0.14 1.38
N LYS A 436 35.60 -1.22 2.06
CA LYS A 436 36.94 -1.36 2.64
C LYS A 436 38.02 -1.40 1.55
N GLN A 437 37.80 -2.18 0.49
CA GLN A 437 38.72 -2.28 -0.65
C GLN A 437 38.94 -0.92 -1.32
N ALA A 438 37.88 -0.13 -1.51
CA ALA A 438 37.98 1.21 -2.07
C ALA A 438 38.80 2.17 -1.18
N LYS A 439 38.68 2.07 0.15
CA LYS A 439 39.50 2.85 1.09
C LYS A 439 40.98 2.48 1.01
N ILE A 440 41.29 1.18 1.00
CA ILE A 440 42.67 0.69 0.84
C ILE A 440 43.24 1.10 -0.51
N GLY A 441 42.44 1.00 -1.58
CA GLY A 441 42.83 1.46 -2.92
C GLY A 441 43.18 2.95 -2.96
N LYS A 442 42.52 3.80 -2.17
CA LYS A 442 42.91 5.21 -2.00
C LYS A 442 44.23 5.37 -1.26
N GLN A 443 44.49 4.59 -0.21
CA GLN A 443 45.75 4.62 0.55
C GLN A 443 46.94 4.16 -0.32
N LEU A 444 46.74 3.14 -1.15
CA LEU A 444 47.76 2.64 -2.08
C LEU A 444 48.18 3.67 -3.14
N LYS A 445 47.37 4.72 -3.39
CA LYS A 445 47.78 5.83 -4.29
C LYS A 445 48.96 6.62 -3.72
N SER A 446 49.02 6.81 -2.40
CA SER A 446 50.11 7.53 -1.71
C SER A 446 51.19 6.60 -1.14
N ARG A 447 50.86 5.34 -0.85
CA ARG A 447 51.77 4.32 -0.32
C ARG A 447 51.94 3.15 -1.29
N LYS A 448 52.48 3.42 -2.48
CA LYS A 448 52.50 2.45 -3.60
C LYS A 448 53.30 1.17 -3.34
N ASN A 449 54.26 1.19 -2.41
CA ASN A 449 55.14 0.06 -2.09
C ASN A 449 54.77 -0.62 -0.76
N ASP A 450 53.61 -0.29 -0.18
CA ASP A 450 53.13 -0.95 1.03
C ASP A 450 52.56 -2.34 0.68
N GLU A 451 53.41 -3.37 0.81
CA GLU A 451 53.08 -4.76 0.48
C GLU A 451 51.95 -5.31 1.36
N ALA A 452 51.82 -4.85 2.60
CA ALA A 452 50.74 -5.25 3.49
C ALA A 452 49.38 -4.74 2.97
N LEU A 453 49.31 -3.48 2.53
CA LEU A 453 48.10 -2.92 1.93
C LEU A 453 47.76 -3.61 0.59
N LYS A 454 48.75 -3.96 -0.24
CA LYS A 454 48.53 -4.71 -1.48
C LYS A 454 47.95 -6.10 -1.20
N ALA A 455 48.53 -6.84 -0.26
CA ALA A 455 48.05 -8.15 0.15
C ALA A 455 46.61 -8.08 0.69
N GLN A 456 46.31 -7.11 1.56
CA GLN A 456 44.96 -6.91 2.09
C GLN A 456 43.95 -6.56 0.98
N HIS A 457 44.33 -5.72 0.02
CA HIS A 457 43.48 -5.36 -1.13
C HIS A 457 43.18 -6.57 -2.03
N ALA A 458 44.19 -7.40 -2.30
CA ALA A 458 44.06 -8.63 -3.08
C ALA A 458 43.17 -9.67 -2.37
N GLU A 459 43.36 -9.88 -1.06
CA GLU A 459 42.56 -10.84 -0.28
C GLU A 459 41.08 -10.45 -0.25
N ILE A 460 40.78 -9.16 -0.03
CA ILE A 460 39.40 -8.67 -0.14
C ILE A 460 38.83 -8.93 -1.55
N GLY A 461 39.63 -8.73 -2.60
CA GLY A 461 39.23 -9.02 -3.97
C GLY A 461 38.91 -10.50 -4.20
N LYS A 462 39.69 -11.40 -3.60
CA LYS A 462 39.45 -12.85 -3.63
C LYS A 462 38.13 -13.19 -2.95
N ARG A 463 37.89 -12.68 -1.73
CA ARG A 463 36.65 -12.89 -1.00
C ARG A 463 35.42 -12.34 -1.74
N VAL A 464 35.52 -11.16 -2.35
CA VAL A 464 34.43 -10.59 -3.16
C VAL A 464 34.08 -11.48 -4.37
N LYS A 465 35.08 -12.05 -5.04
CA LYS A 465 34.86 -13.01 -6.14
C LYS A 465 34.19 -14.30 -5.65
N GLU A 466 34.66 -14.84 -4.52
CA GLU A 466 34.05 -16.01 -3.87
C GLU A 466 32.60 -15.76 -3.49
N ILE A 467 32.29 -14.65 -2.82
CA ILE A 467 30.90 -14.31 -2.50
C ILE A 467 30.06 -14.23 -3.77
N THR A 468 30.59 -13.61 -4.83
CA THR A 468 29.86 -13.48 -6.10
C THR A 468 29.52 -14.82 -6.73
N SER A 469 30.40 -15.83 -6.64
CA SER A 469 30.09 -17.18 -7.13
C SER A 469 29.11 -17.93 -6.24
N LEU A 470 29.12 -17.68 -4.92
CA LEU A 470 28.17 -18.27 -3.98
C LEU A 470 26.74 -17.76 -4.16
N LEU A 471 26.56 -16.49 -4.52
CA LEU A 471 25.23 -15.86 -4.62
C LEU A 471 24.27 -16.61 -5.55
N ALA A 472 24.76 -17.20 -6.63
CA ALA A 472 23.94 -17.94 -7.59
C ALA A 472 23.23 -19.16 -6.95
N ARG A 473 23.82 -19.76 -5.92
CA ARG A 473 23.29 -20.97 -5.25
C ARG A 473 22.00 -20.73 -4.45
N PHE A 474 21.66 -19.46 -4.20
CA PHE A 474 20.46 -19.10 -3.45
C PHE A 474 19.23 -18.90 -4.33
N PHE A 475 19.40 -18.82 -5.65
CA PHE A 475 18.29 -18.93 -6.59
C PHE A 475 17.91 -20.41 -6.71
N LYS A 476 16.76 -20.77 -6.13
CA LYS A 476 16.37 -22.18 -5.93
C LYS A 476 15.78 -22.80 -7.18
N TRP A 477 14.90 -22.07 -7.83
CA TRP A 477 14.28 -22.48 -9.07
C TRP A 477 13.91 -21.24 -9.89
N LYS A 478 13.80 -21.46 -11.20
CA LYS A 478 13.40 -20.47 -12.19
C LYS A 478 12.52 -21.16 -13.21
N ILE A 479 11.31 -20.66 -13.40
CA ILE A 479 10.34 -21.21 -14.33
C ILE A 479 9.85 -20.13 -15.28
N GLN A 480 9.46 -20.52 -16.49
CA GLN A 480 8.82 -19.60 -17.41
C GLN A 480 7.40 -19.29 -16.91
N CYS A 481 7.09 -18.00 -16.80
CA CYS A 481 5.80 -17.48 -16.42
C CYS A 481 5.60 -16.18 -17.20
N VAL A 482 4.79 -16.23 -18.24
CA VAL A 482 4.59 -15.09 -19.15
C VAL A 482 3.70 -14.05 -18.47
N HIS A 483 4.26 -12.84 -18.29
CA HIS A 483 3.58 -11.66 -17.74
C HIS A 483 2.82 -11.84 -16.41
N PRO A 484 3.47 -12.30 -15.32
CA PRO A 484 2.88 -12.24 -14.00
C PRO A 484 2.55 -10.78 -13.60
N ILE A 485 1.35 -10.60 -13.05
CA ILE A 485 0.75 -9.29 -12.77
C ILE A 485 0.55 -9.09 -11.27
N GLY A 486 -0.08 -10.07 -10.62
CA GLY A 486 -0.35 -10.10 -9.18
C GLY A 486 0.20 -11.37 -8.53
N PHE A 487 0.61 -11.27 -7.27
CA PHE A 487 1.11 -12.38 -6.47
C PHE A 487 0.38 -12.47 -5.12
N ALA A 488 0.07 -13.69 -4.71
CA ALA A 488 -0.32 -14.01 -3.34
C ALA A 488 0.18 -15.42 -2.98
N MET A 489 0.33 -15.69 -1.70
CA MET A 489 0.75 -17.00 -1.20
C MET A 489 -0.24 -17.48 -0.14
N GLY A 490 -0.60 -18.75 -0.22
CA GLY A 490 -1.34 -19.48 0.81
C GLY A 490 -0.57 -20.74 1.16
N GLY A 491 -0.11 -20.85 2.41
CA GLY A 491 0.72 -21.96 2.86
C GLY A 491 1.99 -22.09 2.01
N ASN A 492 2.18 -23.26 1.37
CA ASN A 492 3.30 -23.52 0.47
C ASN A 492 2.96 -23.32 -1.02
N THR A 493 1.84 -22.65 -1.34
CA THR A 493 1.39 -22.43 -2.73
C THR A 493 1.49 -20.97 -3.11
N LEU A 494 2.20 -20.70 -4.20
CA LEU A 494 2.32 -19.37 -4.80
C LEU A 494 1.29 -19.22 -5.93
N TYR A 495 0.36 -18.29 -5.75
CA TYR A 495 -0.64 -17.93 -6.74
C TYR A 495 -0.19 -16.72 -7.54
N VAL A 496 -0.37 -16.80 -8.85
CA VAL A 496 0.07 -15.80 -9.83
C VAL A 496 -1.08 -15.46 -10.76
N GLY A 497 -1.48 -14.20 -10.75
CA GLY A 497 -2.41 -13.65 -11.75
C GLY A 497 -1.65 -13.25 -13.01
N GLY A 498 -2.12 -13.69 -14.17
CA GLY A 498 -1.62 -13.33 -15.49
C GLY A 498 -2.70 -12.63 -16.34
N ASP A 499 -2.45 -12.53 -17.64
CA ASP A 499 -3.46 -12.05 -18.61
C ASP A 499 -4.34 -13.22 -19.07
N GLY A 500 -5.60 -13.23 -18.65
CA GLY A 500 -6.57 -14.27 -18.97
C GLY A 500 -6.42 -15.58 -18.18
N ILE A 501 -5.49 -15.64 -17.23
CA ILE A 501 -5.19 -16.86 -16.46
C ILE A 501 -4.80 -16.55 -15.02
N VAL A 502 -5.13 -17.46 -14.11
CA VAL A 502 -4.53 -17.57 -12.78
C VAL A 502 -3.81 -18.92 -12.67
N LEU A 503 -2.63 -18.91 -12.06
CA LEU A 503 -1.72 -20.05 -11.96
C LEU A 503 -1.39 -20.30 -10.48
N ALA A 504 -1.18 -21.55 -10.10
CA ALA A 504 -0.66 -21.94 -8.80
C ALA A 504 0.59 -22.81 -8.97
N TYR A 505 1.63 -22.47 -8.21
CA TYR A 505 2.91 -23.16 -8.20
C TYR A 505 3.26 -23.60 -6.78
N ASP A 506 3.89 -24.76 -6.64
CA ASP A 506 4.52 -25.15 -5.39
C ASP A 506 5.72 -24.23 -5.12
N ALA A 507 5.69 -23.56 -3.97
CA ALA A 507 6.64 -22.51 -3.65
C ALA A 507 8.06 -23.05 -3.38
N SER A 508 8.21 -24.35 -3.13
CA SER A 508 9.49 -25.00 -2.82
C SER A 508 10.28 -25.38 -4.07
N ASN A 509 9.60 -25.76 -5.17
CA ASN A 509 10.24 -26.30 -6.37
C ASN A 509 9.79 -25.65 -7.69
N GLY A 510 8.77 -24.78 -7.68
CA GLY A 510 8.25 -24.11 -8.87
C GLY A 510 7.36 -24.97 -9.76
N GLU A 511 6.99 -26.18 -9.32
CA GLU A 511 6.12 -27.08 -10.07
C GLU A 511 4.70 -26.49 -10.15
N LYS A 512 4.15 -26.43 -11.37
CA LYS A 512 2.77 -25.96 -11.57
C LYS A 512 1.80 -26.98 -10.99
N LYS A 513 0.97 -26.57 -10.03
CA LYS A 513 -0.03 -27.41 -9.36
C LYS A 513 -1.43 -27.25 -9.94
N TRP A 514 -1.79 -26.03 -10.35
CA TRP A 514 -3.14 -25.73 -10.81
C TRP A 514 -3.17 -24.47 -11.69
N SER A 515 -4.23 -24.32 -12.48
CA SER A 515 -4.54 -23.08 -13.19
C SER A 515 -5.99 -23.00 -13.62
N ALA A 516 -6.53 -21.80 -13.72
CA ALA A 516 -7.84 -21.54 -14.30
C ALA A 516 -7.82 -20.31 -15.22
N LYS A 517 -8.76 -20.26 -16.17
CA LYS A 517 -8.99 -19.08 -17.01
C LYS A 517 -9.72 -18.02 -16.20
N ILE A 518 -9.38 -16.76 -16.44
CA ILE A 518 -10.07 -15.58 -15.86
C ILE A 518 -10.32 -14.54 -16.95
N ALA A 519 -11.24 -13.62 -16.74
CA ALA A 519 -11.52 -12.56 -17.70
C ALA A 519 -10.65 -11.31 -17.44
N GLY A 520 -9.65 -11.07 -18.28
CA GLY A 520 -8.74 -9.91 -18.14
C GLY A 520 -7.51 -10.23 -17.30
N LYS A 521 -6.84 -9.20 -16.81
CA LYS A 521 -5.57 -9.29 -16.09
C LYS A 521 -5.79 -9.46 -14.59
N GLY A 522 -5.29 -10.55 -14.01
CA GLY A 522 -5.41 -10.84 -12.58
C GLY A 522 -4.47 -9.99 -11.72
N TYR A 523 -4.98 -8.89 -11.16
CA TYR A 523 -4.21 -7.95 -10.32
C TYR A 523 -4.30 -8.27 -8.83
N GLY A 524 -5.52 -8.47 -8.33
CA GLY A 524 -5.78 -8.78 -6.92
C GLY A 524 -5.88 -10.28 -6.73
N LEU A 525 -5.13 -10.84 -5.78
CA LEU A 525 -5.27 -12.23 -5.36
C LEU A 525 -5.41 -12.26 -3.84
N VAL A 526 -6.40 -13.00 -3.36
CA VAL A 526 -6.71 -13.16 -1.94
C VAL A 526 -6.95 -14.63 -1.63
N ILE A 527 -6.30 -15.12 -0.59
CA ILE A 527 -6.51 -16.45 -0.02
C ILE A 527 -7.23 -16.24 1.30
N SER A 528 -8.45 -16.76 1.44
CA SER A 528 -9.23 -16.58 2.66
C SER A 528 -10.33 -17.62 2.78
N ASN A 529 -10.44 -18.25 3.94
CA ASN A 529 -11.53 -19.12 4.35
C ASN A 529 -11.91 -20.19 3.29
N GLY A 530 -10.92 -20.89 2.78
CA GLY A 530 -11.03 -21.96 1.78
C GLY A 530 -11.11 -21.48 0.34
N ARG A 531 -10.90 -20.19 0.07
CA ARG A 531 -11.15 -19.59 -1.24
C ARG A 531 -9.93 -18.86 -1.80
N LEU A 532 -9.78 -18.93 -3.11
CA LEU A 532 -8.95 -18.02 -3.89
C LEU A 532 -9.86 -17.03 -4.62
N LEU A 533 -9.73 -15.74 -4.28
CA LEU A 533 -10.42 -14.65 -4.98
C LEU A 533 -9.44 -13.95 -5.93
N VAL A 534 -9.89 -13.66 -7.16
CA VAL A 534 -9.07 -13.02 -8.19
C VAL A 534 -9.79 -11.81 -8.81
N SER A 535 -9.26 -10.61 -8.57
CA SER A 535 -9.78 -9.35 -9.11
C SER A 535 -9.06 -8.93 -10.38
N THR A 536 -9.82 -8.48 -11.38
CA THR A 536 -9.29 -8.15 -12.71
C THR A 536 -9.49 -6.69 -13.12
N ASP A 537 -8.71 -6.25 -14.11
CA ASP A 537 -8.85 -4.93 -14.75
C ASP A 537 -10.13 -4.75 -15.57
N LYS A 538 -10.87 -5.84 -15.82
CA LYS A 538 -12.18 -5.80 -16.48
C LYS A 538 -13.34 -5.74 -15.48
N GLY A 539 -13.06 -5.61 -14.18
CA GLY A 539 -14.08 -5.50 -13.13
C GLY A 539 -14.70 -6.84 -12.73
N TYR A 540 -14.04 -7.96 -13.04
CA TYR A 540 -14.43 -9.28 -12.54
C TYR A 540 -13.77 -9.57 -11.20
N ILE A 541 -14.50 -10.25 -10.33
CA ILE A 541 -13.98 -10.93 -9.13
C ILE A 541 -14.37 -12.40 -9.27
N HIS A 542 -13.39 -13.26 -9.53
CA HIS A 542 -13.57 -14.71 -9.61
C HIS A 542 -13.35 -15.33 -8.23
N CYS A 543 -14.15 -16.33 -7.86
CA CYS A 543 -13.94 -17.13 -6.66
C CYS A 543 -13.71 -18.60 -7.02
N PHE A 544 -12.63 -19.18 -6.50
CA PHE A 544 -12.33 -20.60 -6.63
C PHE A 544 -12.29 -21.26 -5.25
N GLN A 545 -12.89 -22.45 -5.12
CA GLN A 545 -12.93 -23.24 -3.88
C GLN A 545 -12.88 -24.75 -4.16
#